data_AF-A0A8H4LJQ9-F1
#
_entry.id   AF-A0A8H4LJQ9-F1
#
_cell.length_a   1.000
_cell.length_b   1.000
_cell.length_c   1.000
_cell.angle_alpha   90.00
_cell.angle_beta   90.00
_cell.angle_gamma   90.00
#
_symmetry.space_group_name_H-M   'P 1'
#
loop_
_entity.id
_entity.type
_entity.pdbx_description
1 polymer ?
#
loop_
_entity_poly.entity_id
_entity_poly.type
_entity_poly.pdbx_seq_one_letter_code
_entity_poly.pdbx_strand_id
1 'polypeptide(L)'
;MDSPPISRIFPPFYAFMFLTLEPAIIATSMIALVLSPTNFFISLAPDTSSGALFHKNPSTATCGASESWNTPQLRALHYQYMSAFAFSAVIEPLMLFIARYRISNSSDAEQVIRGVLLSFLAFDAFHAFATAGVVGLDAVLPWSTSVNWYSCINVWVPVAWMIVRTCWLVGAGRGHQIRLKKD
;
A
#
# COMPACT_ATOMS: atom_id res chain seq x y z
N MET A 1 -32.43 5.21 19.17
CA MET A 1 -32.02 4.23 18.14
C MET A 1 -30.62 3.79 18.52
N ASP A 2 -30.44 2.51 18.85
CA ASP A 2 -29.13 2.01 19.23
C ASP A 2 -28.18 2.06 18.04
N SER A 3 -27.01 2.66 18.27
CA SER A 3 -25.89 2.66 17.35
C SER A 3 -25.57 1.24 16.86
N PRO A 4 -25.33 1.03 15.56
CA PRO A 4 -24.97 -0.29 15.06
C PRO A 4 -23.68 -0.77 15.76
N PRO A 5 -23.58 -2.06 16.12
CA PRO A 5 -22.37 -2.61 16.71
C PRO A 5 -21.18 -2.39 15.77
N ILE A 6 -20.00 -2.11 16.33
CA ILE A 6 -18.78 -1.77 15.57
C ILE A 6 -18.37 -2.91 14.61
N SER A 7 -18.71 -4.16 14.93
CA SER A 7 -18.52 -5.31 14.05
C SER A 7 -19.29 -5.24 12.72
N ARG A 8 -20.31 -4.37 12.61
CA ARG A 8 -21.03 -4.06 11.36
C ARG A 8 -20.38 -2.94 10.57
N ILE A 9 -19.79 -1.96 11.26
CA ILE A 9 -19.07 -0.85 10.63
C ILE A 9 -17.74 -1.35 10.07
N PHE A 10 -17.06 -2.19 10.83
CA PHE A 10 -15.83 -2.85 10.43
C PHE A 10 -16.04 -4.37 10.42
N PRO A 11 -16.49 -4.95 9.30
CA PRO A 11 -16.71 -6.40 9.22
C PRO A 11 -15.43 -7.23 9.49
N PRO A 12 -15.55 -8.50 9.94
CA PRO A 12 -14.41 -9.37 10.19
C PRO A 12 -13.45 -9.53 9.01
N PHE A 13 -13.97 -9.53 7.78
CA PHE A 13 -13.16 -9.56 6.57
C PHE A 13 -12.18 -8.38 6.52
N TYR A 14 -12.68 -7.14 6.62
CA TYR A 14 -11.82 -5.95 6.60
C TYR A 14 -10.91 -5.86 7.81
N ALA A 15 -11.37 -6.32 8.98
CA ALA A 15 -10.53 -6.43 10.16
C ALA A 15 -9.35 -7.38 9.93
N PHE A 16 -9.57 -8.56 9.34
CA PHE A 16 -8.48 -9.47 8.98
C PHE A 16 -7.52 -8.85 7.95
N MET A 17 -8.07 -8.22 6.90
CA MET A 17 -7.26 -7.61 5.84
C MET A 17 -6.32 -6.53 6.39
N PHE A 18 -6.85 -5.56 7.16
CA PHE A 18 -6.09 -4.39 7.59
C PHE A 18 -5.39 -4.54 8.96
N LEU A 19 -5.87 -5.42 9.85
CA LEU A 19 -5.22 -5.63 11.16
C LEU A 19 -4.21 -6.78 11.15
N THR A 20 -4.23 -7.64 10.13
CA THR A 20 -3.39 -8.85 10.10
C THR A 20 -2.66 -9.01 8.79
N LEU A 21 -3.39 -9.15 7.68
CA LEU A 21 -2.77 -9.53 6.41
C LEU A 21 -1.82 -8.45 5.87
N GLU A 22 -2.28 -7.20 5.79
CA GLU A 22 -1.47 -6.09 5.28
C GLU A 22 -0.24 -5.80 6.14
N PRO A 23 -0.35 -5.62 7.47
CA PRO A 23 0.83 -5.44 8.32
C PRO A 23 1.82 -6.61 8.22
N ALA A 24 1.34 -7.85 8.10
CA ALA A 24 2.22 -9.02 7.96
C ALA A 24 2.98 -9.04 6.63
N ILE A 25 2.32 -8.68 5.52
CA ILE A 25 2.96 -8.58 4.20
C ILE A 25 4.04 -7.49 4.23
N ILE A 26 3.74 -6.33 4.81
CA ILE A 26 4.70 -5.22 4.89
C ILE A 26 5.87 -5.60 5.80
N ALA A 27 5.62 -6.18 6.97
CA ALA A 27 6.68 -6.61 7.89
C ALA A 27 7.58 -7.68 7.25
N THR A 28 7.01 -8.66 6.56
CA THR A 28 7.77 -9.69 5.82
C THR A 28 8.61 -9.05 4.72
N SER A 29 8.05 -8.08 4.00
CA SER A 29 8.76 -7.34 2.95
C SER A 29 9.95 -6.57 3.53
N MET A 30 9.79 -5.90 4.69
CA MET A 30 10.91 -5.22 5.37
C MET A 30 12.04 -6.18 5.73
N ILE A 31 11.70 -7.34 6.31
CA ILE A 31 12.68 -8.34 6.69
C ILE A 31 13.45 -8.81 5.44
N ALA A 32 12.73 -9.11 4.35
CA ALA A 32 13.34 -9.53 3.10
C ALA A 32 14.35 -8.52 2.55
N LEU A 33 14.08 -7.22 2.72
CA LEU A 33 15.00 -6.17 2.26
C LEU A 33 16.23 -6.00 3.13
N VAL A 34 16.09 -6.13 4.46
CA VAL A 34 17.24 -6.13 5.37
C VAL A 34 18.17 -7.31 5.06
N LEU A 35 17.58 -8.47 4.75
CA LEU A 35 18.33 -9.67 4.40
C LEU A 35 18.96 -9.62 3.00
N SER A 36 18.43 -8.80 2.09
CA SER A 36 18.90 -8.75 0.70
C SER A 36 18.86 -7.32 0.11
N PRO A 37 19.79 -6.44 0.53
CA PRO A 37 19.79 -5.04 0.11
C PRO A 37 20.07 -4.86 -1.39
N THR A 38 20.74 -5.80 -2.07
CA THR A 38 20.93 -5.73 -3.53
C THR A 38 19.62 -5.93 -4.28
N ASN A 39 18.74 -6.82 -3.78
CA ASN A 39 17.41 -7.02 -4.35
C ASN A 39 16.48 -5.83 -4.08
N PHE A 40 16.72 -5.04 -3.02
CA PHE A 40 16.00 -3.80 -2.75
C PHE A 40 16.15 -2.78 -3.88
N PHE A 41 17.39 -2.57 -4.35
CA PHE A 41 17.66 -1.65 -5.45
C PHE A 41 17.00 -2.10 -6.75
N ILE A 42 17.16 -3.39 -7.09
CA ILE A 42 16.57 -3.97 -8.29
C ILE A 42 15.04 -3.87 -8.25
N SER A 43 14.45 -3.92 -7.06
CA SER A 43 13.01 -3.79 -6.84
C SER A 43 12.51 -2.34 -6.99
N LEU A 44 13.27 -1.36 -6.51
CA LEU A 44 12.88 0.06 -6.52
C LEU A 44 13.20 0.78 -7.84
N ALA A 45 14.35 0.51 -8.43
CA ALA A 45 14.82 1.14 -9.65
C ALA A 45 15.71 0.16 -10.43
N PRO A 46 15.12 -0.81 -11.16
CA PRO A 46 15.88 -1.71 -12.02
C PRO A 46 16.75 -0.94 -13.01
N ASP A 47 17.85 -1.54 -13.47
CA ASP A 47 18.76 -0.90 -14.43
C ASP A 47 18.09 -0.55 -15.78
N THR A 48 16.96 -1.22 -16.06
CA THR A 48 16.10 -1.00 -17.23
C THR A 48 15.07 0.12 -17.06
N SER A 49 15.02 0.77 -15.88
CA SER A 49 14.05 1.84 -15.57
C SER A 49 14.06 2.94 -16.63
N SER A 50 12.86 3.33 -17.06
CA SER A 50 12.65 4.31 -18.13
C SER A 50 11.54 5.31 -17.82
N GLY A 51 11.07 5.36 -16.57
CA GLY A 51 9.98 6.23 -16.16
C GLY A 51 10.34 7.71 -16.17
N ALA A 52 9.32 8.56 -16.23
CA ALA A 52 9.45 10.02 -16.32
C ALA A 52 10.12 10.67 -15.08
N LEU A 53 10.06 10.02 -13.93
CA LEU A 53 10.71 10.47 -12.69
C LEU A 53 12.14 9.96 -12.57
N PHE A 54 12.70 9.35 -13.61
CA PHE A 54 14.05 8.80 -13.60
C PHE A 54 14.91 9.35 -14.75
N HIS A 55 16.20 9.54 -14.50
CA HIS A 55 17.17 9.99 -15.50
C HIS A 55 18.32 9.00 -15.61
N LYS A 56 18.57 8.54 -16.83
CA LYS A 56 19.64 7.59 -17.15
C LYS A 56 20.98 8.32 -17.23
N ASN A 57 22.07 7.59 -16.97
CA ASN A 57 23.40 8.12 -17.25
C ASN A 57 23.55 8.30 -18.77
N PRO A 58 23.86 9.52 -19.27
CA PRO A 58 23.97 9.79 -20.70
C PRO A 58 25.10 9.03 -21.39
N SER A 59 26.11 8.56 -20.65
CA SER A 59 27.26 7.84 -21.21
C SER A 59 27.02 6.35 -21.42
N THR A 60 26.17 5.72 -20.59
CA THR A 60 25.92 4.27 -20.64
C THR A 60 24.50 3.93 -21.08
N ALA A 61 23.59 4.91 -21.12
CA ALA A 61 22.15 4.72 -21.36
C ALA A 61 21.49 3.71 -20.39
N THR A 62 22.15 3.40 -19.28
CA THR A 62 21.68 2.50 -18.22
C THR A 62 21.47 3.28 -16.93
N CYS A 63 20.75 2.65 -16.00
CA CYS A 63 20.69 3.07 -14.61
C CYS A 63 21.62 2.19 -13.78
N GLY A 64 22.83 2.65 -13.44
CA GLY A 64 23.68 1.92 -12.50
C GLY A 64 23.20 2.07 -11.05
N ALA A 65 23.20 0.98 -10.28
CA ALA A 65 22.86 1.00 -8.84
C ALA A 65 23.75 1.96 -8.02
N SER A 66 25.05 2.06 -8.35
CA SER A 66 26.00 2.96 -7.69
C SER A 66 25.75 4.44 -8.00
N GLU A 67 25.32 4.74 -9.22
CA GLU A 67 25.05 6.09 -9.71
C GLU A 67 23.70 6.61 -9.19
N SER A 68 22.73 5.71 -9.04
CA SER A 68 21.38 6.01 -8.56
C SER A 68 21.27 6.14 -7.04
N TRP A 69 22.18 5.53 -6.24
CA TRP A 69 22.10 5.51 -4.77
C TRP A 69 22.05 6.89 -4.13
N ASN A 70 22.77 7.87 -4.69
CA ASN A 70 22.84 9.24 -4.16
C ASN A 70 21.88 10.21 -4.85
N THR A 71 20.95 9.71 -5.65
CA THR A 71 20.00 10.57 -6.36
C THR A 71 18.82 10.95 -5.46
N PRO A 72 18.28 12.18 -5.59
CA PRO A 72 17.06 12.59 -4.88
C PRO A 72 15.87 11.64 -5.10
N GLN A 73 15.77 11.05 -6.28
CA GLN A 73 14.70 10.15 -6.71
C GLN A 73 14.70 8.85 -5.90
N LEU A 74 15.87 8.21 -5.77
CA LEU A 74 15.97 6.97 -5.01
C LEU A 74 15.84 7.21 -3.51
N ARG A 75 16.34 8.35 -3.01
CA ARG A 75 16.09 8.76 -1.61
C ARG A 75 14.60 8.97 -1.33
N ALA A 76 13.86 9.55 -2.28
CA ALA A 76 12.42 9.70 -2.17
C ALA A 76 11.71 8.33 -2.13
N LEU A 77 12.08 7.39 -3.01
CA LEU A 77 11.55 6.03 -3.00
C LEU A 77 11.87 5.30 -1.68
N HIS A 78 13.09 5.43 -1.18
CA HIS A 78 13.48 4.85 0.10
C HIS A 78 12.68 5.44 1.26
N TYR A 79 12.48 6.76 1.31
CA TYR A 79 11.64 7.39 2.35
C TYR A 79 10.17 7.00 2.22
N GLN A 80 9.63 6.87 1.01
CA GLN A 80 8.29 6.36 0.79
C GLN A 80 8.16 4.93 1.29
N TYR A 81 9.17 4.10 1.07
CA TYR A 81 9.20 2.73 1.53
C TYR A 81 9.28 2.62 3.06
N MET A 82 10.14 3.42 3.70
CA MET A 82 10.21 3.51 5.17
C MET A 82 8.92 4.08 5.77
N SER A 83 8.27 5.00 5.05
CA SER A 83 6.95 5.51 5.43
C SER A 83 5.88 4.43 5.32
N ALA A 84 5.93 3.57 4.29
CA ALA A 84 5.03 2.41 4.17
C ALA A 84 5.11 1.52 5.42
N PHE A 85 6.32 1.29 5.93
CA PHE A 85 6.48 0.53 7.18
C PHE A 85 5.85 1.23 8.37
N ALA A 86 6.24 2.48 8.66
CA ALA A 86 5.77 3.20 9.84
C ALA A 86 4.25 3.40 9.82
N PHE A 87 3.71 3.79 8.67
CA PHE A 87 2.30 4.10 8.55
C PHE A 87 1.44 2.85 8.40
N SER A 88 1.74 1.93 7.47
CA SER A 88 0.84 0.81 7.16
C SER A 88 1.08 -0.43 8.04
N ALA A 89 2.28 -0.65 8.59
CA ALA A 89 2.52 -1.80 9.48
C ALA A 89 2.31 -1.48 10.96
N VAL A 90 2.31 -0.19 11.35
CA VAL A 90 2.21 0.22 12.76
C VAL A 90 1.03 1.15 13.01
N ILE A 91 1.02 2.33 12.39
CA ILE A 91 0.02 3.37 12.70
C ILE A 91 -1.38 2.92 12.27
N GLU A 92 -1.53 2.41 11.06
CA GLU A 92 -2.82 1.93 10.53
C GLU A 92 -3.45 0.84 11.40
N PRO A 93 -2.80 -0.32 11.62
CA PRO A 93 -3.42 -1.38 12.40
C PRO A 93 -3.68 -0.93 13.84
N LEU A 94 -2.84 -0.08 14.43
CA LEU A 94 -3.08 0.47 15.76
C LEU A 94 -4.32 1.36 15.81
N MET A 95 -4.47 2.29 14.87
CA MET A 95 -5.62 3.20 14.83
C MET A 95 -6.91 2.44 14.53
N LEU A 96 -6.88 1.47 13.61
CA LEU A 96 -8.03 0.62 13.31
C LEU A 96 -8.37 -0.32 14.49
N PHE A 97 -7.37 -0.81 15.23
CA PHE A 97 -7.58 -1.58 16.44
C PHE A 97 -8.26 -0.75 17.53
N ILE A 98 -7.78 0.48 17.77
CA ILE A 98 -8.39 1.41 18.73
C ILE A 98 -9.84 1.72 18.32
N ALA A 99 -10.06 2.06 17.05
CA ALA A 99 -11.41 2.33 16.55
C ALA A 99 -12.35 1.13 16.70
N ARG A 100 -11.84 -0.09 16.50
CA ARG A 100 -12.62 -1.32 16.61
C ARG A 100 -12.96 -1.72 18.05
N TYR A 101 -12.01 -1.59 18.98
CA TYR A 101 -12.08 -2.23 20.30
C TYR A 101 -12.09 -1.26 21.49
N ARG A 102 -11.78 0.02 21.29
CA ARG A 102 -11.63 0.99 22.37
C ARG A 102 -12.61 2.16 22.29
N ILE A 103 -13.05 2.54 21.10
CA ILE A 103 -14.05 3.60 20.94
C ILE A 103 -15.44 3.01 21.19
N SER A 104 -16.18 3.58 22.14
CA SER A 104 -17.54 3.12 22.50
C SER A 104 -18.61 3.62 21.52
N ASN A 105 -18.44 4.84 21.01
CA ASN A 105 -19.36 5.44 20.05
C ASN A 105 -19.08 4.94 18.63
N SER A 106 -20.08 4.29 18.04
CA SER A 106 -19.99 3.72 16.69
C SER A 106 -19.75 4.78 15.61
N SER A 107 -20.34 5.97 15.75
CA SER A 107 -20.17 7.07 14.80
C SER A 107 -18.74 7.58 14.80
N ASP A 108 -18.17 7.76 15.99
CA ASP A 108 -16.79 8.23 16.14
C ASP A 108 -15.81 7.16 15.63
N ALA A 109 -16.08 5.88 15.92
CA ALA A 109 -15.31 4.77 15.37
C ALA A 109 -15.34 4.74 13.83
N GLU A 110 -16.52 4.94 13.22
CA GLU A 110 -16.65 4.99 11.77
C GLU A 110 -15.88 6.16 11.15
N GLN A 111 -15.93 7.34 11.77
CA GLN A 111 -15.17 8.51 11.31
C GLN A 111 -13.66 8.27 11.39
N VAL A 112 -13.17 7.67 12.47
CA VAL A 112 -11.75 7.30 12.60
C VAL A 112 -11.36 6.29 11.53
N ILE A 113 -12.12 5.20 11.36
CA ILE A 113 -11.82 4.18 10.33
C ILE A 113 -11.82 4.83 8.95
N ARG A 114 -12.81 5.66 8.63
CA ARG A 114 -12.88 6.37 7.35
C ARG A 114 -11.69 7.29 7.13
N GLY A 115 -11.30 8.06 8.15
CA GLY A 115 -10.14 8.95 8.07
C GLY A 115 -8.83 8.19 7.82
N VAL A 116 -8.64 7.07 8.53
CA VAL A 116 -7.50 6.17 8.34
C VAL A 116 -7.51 5.62 6.90
N LEU A 117 -8.59 4.97 6.48
CA LEU A 117 -8.64 4.32 5.16
C LEU A 117 -8.53 5.32 4.00
N LEU A 118 -9.03 6.55 4.14
CA LEU A 118 -8.81 7.61 3.14
C LEU A 118 -7.36 8.06 3.06
N SER A 119 -6.69 8.19 4.21
CA SER A 119 -5.28 8.57 4.26
C SER A 119 -4.40 7.50 3.60
N PHE A 120 -4.68 6.23 3.89
CA PHE A 120 -3.95 5.12 3.30
C PHE A 120 -4.31 4.86 1.83
N LEU A 121 -5.55 5.15 1.41
CA LEU A 121 -5.92 5.14 -0.01
C LEU A 121 -5.07 6.16 -0.80
N ALA A 122 -4.87 7.37 -0.25
CA ALA A 122 -4.01 8.37 -0.88
C ALA A 122 -2.54 7.90 -0.90
N PHE A 123 -2.05 7.32 0.21
CA PHE A 123 -0.71 6.74 0.28
C PHE A 123 -0.49 5.67 -0.80
N ASP A 124 -1.40 4.70 -0.92
CA ASP A 124 -1.33 3.62 -1.90
C ASP A 124 -1.26 4.17 -3.33
N ALA A 125 -2.07 5.19 -3.64
CA ALA A 125 -2.04 5.86 -4.94
C ALA A 125 -0.69 6.53 -5.21
N PHE A 126 -0.17 7.32 -4.26
CA PHE A 126 1.14 7.95 -4.41
C PHE A 126 2.26 6.93 -4.56
N HIS A 127 2.21 5.82 -3.81
CA HIS A 127 3.18 4.74 -3.91
C HIS A 127 3.16 4.08 -5.29
N ALA A 128 1.98 3.68 -5.78
CA ALA A 128 1.84 3.04 -7.09
C ALA A 128 2.30 3.97 -8.23
N PHE A 129 1.90 5.25 -8.20
CA PHE A 129 2.28 6.22 -9.23
C PHE A 129 3.76 6.60 -9.17
N ALA A 130 4.35 6.71 -7.98
CA ALA A 130 5.78 6.98 -7.84
C ALA A 130 6.60 5.81 -8.39
N THR A 131 6.25 4.57 -8.03
CA THR A 131 6.91 3.38 -8.56
C THR A 131 6.80 3.33 -10.08
N ALA A 132 5.59 3.41 -10.65
CA ALA A 132 5.39 3.42 -12.10
C ALA A 132 6.10 4.58 -12.80
N GLY A 133 6.12 5.76 -12.15
CA GLY A 133 6.81 6.95 -12.63
C GLY A 133 8.33 6.82 -12.66
N VAL A 134 8.93 6.00 -11.77
CA VAL A 134 10.38 5.74 -11.77
C VAL A 134 10.74 4.62 -12.74
N VAL A 135 10.05 3.48 -12.66
CA VAL A 135 10.44 2.27 -13.40
C VAL A 135 9.93 2.29 -14.85
N GLY A 136 8.83 2.98 -15.12
CA GLY A 136 8.14 3.01 -16.42
C GLY A 136 6.97 2.03 -16.49
N LEU A 137 5.96 2.35 -17.30
CA LEU A 137 4.74 1.55 -17.41
C LEU A 137 5.03 0.14 -17.97
N ASP A 138 5.91 0.02 -18.96
CA ASP A 138 6.25 -1.27 -19.56
C ASP A 138 6.86 -2.25 -18.55
N ALA A 139 7.50 -1.77 -17.47
CA ALA A 139 8.06 -2.64 -16.45
C ALA A 139 7.01 -3.17 -15.46
N VAL A 140 5.83 -2.52 -15.34
CA VAL A 140 4.82 -2.83 -14.30
C VAL A 140 3.55 -3.43 -14.87
N LEU A 141 3.36 -3.41 -16.19
CA LEU A 141 2.22 -4.05 -16.85
C LEU A 141 2.50 -5.55 -17.03
N PRO A 142 1.67 -6.45 -16.50
CA PRO A 142 1.93 -7.90 -16.53
C PRO A 142 1.89 -8.51 -17.92
N TRP A 143 1.35 -7.79 -18.91
CA TRP A 143 1.31 -8.19 -20.32
C TRP A 143 2.43 -7.56 -21.17
N SER A 144 3.34 -6.80 -20.57
CA SER A 144 4.46 -6.20 -21.27
C SER A 144 5.60 -7.19 -21.53
N THR A 145 6.35 -6.97 -22.61
CA THR A 145 7.53 -7.78 -22.97
C THR A 145 8.76 -7.48 -22.11
N SER A 146 8.76 -6.38 -21.36
CA SER A 146 9.86 -5.92 -20.49
C SER A 146 9.48 -5.91 -19.00
N VAL A 147 8.53 -6.76 -18.60
CA VAL A 147 8.04 -6.83 -17.21
C VAL A 147 9.17 -7.09 -16.22
N ASN A 148 9.18 -6.29 -15.14
CA ASN A 148 9.96 -6.57 -13.95
C ASN A 148 8.99 -6.96 -12.83
N TRP A 149 9.06 -8.22 -12.39
CA TRP A 149 8.09 -8.74 -11.41
C TRP A 149 8.15 -8.03 -10.05
N TYR A 150 9.31 -7.55 -9.61
CA TYR A 150 9.41 -6.78 -8.37
C TYR A 150 8.72 -5.42 -8.51
N SER A 151 8.99 -4.69 -9.59
CA SER A 151 8.32 -3.41 -9.86
C SER A 151 6.82 -3.59 -10.05
N CYS A 152 6.41 -4.67 -10.71
CA CYS A 152 5.01 -5.06 -10.86
C CYS A 152 4.34 -5.26 -9.50
N ILE A 153 4.95 -6.02 -8.58
CA ILE A 153 4.44 -6.20 -7.21
C ILE A 153 4.33 -4.86 -6.47
N ASN A 154 5.34 -3.99 -6.58
CA ASN A 154 5.37 -2.68 -5.93
C ASN A 154 4.30 -1.70 -6.46
N VAL A 155 3.69 -1.96 -7.63
CA VAL A 155 2.55 -1.20 -8.14
C VAL A 155 1.24 -1.89 -7.79
N TRP A 156 1.12 -3.18 -8.06
CA TRP A 156 -0.17 -3.88 -8.00
C TRP A 156 -0.61 -4.26 -6.59
N VAL A 157 0.32 -4.44 -5.64
CA VAL A 157 -0.06 -4.65 -4.23
C VAL A 157 -0.75 -3.40 -3.66
N PRO A 158 -0.18 -2.17 -3.76
CA PRO A 158 -0.91 -0.95 -3.40
C PRO A 158 -2.23 -0.79 -4.15
N VAL A 159 -2.29 -1.13 -5.45
CA VAL A 159 -3.56 -1.07 -6.20
C VAL A 159 -4.61 -2.03 -5.63
N ALA A 160 -4.23 -3.27 -5.27
CA ALA A 160 -5.12 -4.22 -4.62
C ALA A 160 -5.64 -3.67 -3.29
N TRP A 161 -4.76 -3.05 -2.51
CA TRP A 161 -5.09 -2.36 -1.27
C TRP A 161 -6.05 -1.19 -1.46
N MET A 162 -5.84 -0.36 -2.48
CA MET A 162 -6.77 0.71 -2.88
C MET A 162 -8.17 0.15 -3.18
N ILE A 163 -8.26 -0.99 -3.86
CA ILE A 163 -9.53 -1.64 -4.17
C ILE A 163 -10.23 -2.06 -2.87
N VAL A 164 -9.54 -2.75 -1.96
CA VAL A 164 -10.12 -3.19 -0.68
C VAL A 164 -10.60 -2.00 0.16
N ARG A 165 -9.81 -0.92 0.23
CA ARG A 165 -10.18 0.33 0.91
C ARG A 165 -11.41 0.98 0.28
N THR A 166 -11.43 1.06 -1.04
CA THR A 166 -12.57 1.60 -1.79
C THR A 166 -13.82 0.80 -1.54
N CYS A 167 -13.74 -0.54 -1.55
CA CYS A 167 -14.84 -1.44 -1.19
C CYS A 167 -15.41 -1.12 0.19
N TRP A 168 -14.56 -0.89 1.20
CA TRP A 168 -15.04 -0.49 2.53
C TRP A 168 -15.74 0.87 2.50
N LEU A 169 -15.11 1.87 1.88
CA LEU A 169 -15.59 3.26 1.80
C LEU A 169 -16.98 3.36 1.16
N VAL A 170 -17.21 2.61 0.07
CA VAL A 170 -18.51 2.56 -0.62
C VAL A 170 -19.52 1.64 0.07
N GLY A 171 -19.10 0.91 1.11
CA GLY A 171 -19.96 0.05 1.92
C GLY A 171 -20.20 -1.35 1.38
N ALA A 172 -19.36 -1.83 0.45
CA ALA A 172 -19.38 -3.23 0.03
C ALA A 172 -19.15 -4.15 1.24
N GLY A 173 -19.99 -5.17 1.39
CA GLY A 173 -19.92 -6.11 2.51
C GLY A 173 -20.49 -5.59 3.86
N ARG A 174 -20.84 -4.30 3.97
CA ARG A 174 -21.52 -3.75 5.17
C ARG A 174 -23.05 -4.00 5.12
N GLY A 175 -23.64 -4.07 3.93
CA GLY A 175 -25.10 -4.20 3.73
C GLY A 175 -25.69 -5.62 3.86
N HIS A 176 -24.89 -6.69 3.78
CA HIS A 176 -25.43 -8.07 3.74
C HIS A 176 -25.98 -8.53 5.11
N GLN A 177 -25.44 -8.03 6.22
CA GLN A 177 -25.93 -8.36 7.57
C GLN A 177 -27.20 -7.59 7.98
N ILE A 178 -27.64 -6.61 7.19
CA ILE A 178 -28.90 -5.88 7.42
C ILE A 178 -30.09 -6.67 6.86
N ARG A 179 -29.89 -7.43 5.77
CA ARG A 179 -30.94 -8.27 5.17
C ARG A 179 -31.19 -9.58 5.93
N LEU A 180 -30.14 -10.24 6.42
CA LEU A 180 -30.24 -11.50 7.19
C LEU A 180 -30.94 -11.37 8.57
N LYS A 181 -31.35 -10.16 8.97
CA LYS A 181 -32.12 -9.93 10.21
C LYS A 181 -33.57 -9.50 9.95
N LYS A 182 -33.93 -9.33 8.68
CA LYS A 182 -35.29 -8.95 8.24
C LYS A 182 -36.10 -10.14 7.70
N ASP A 183 -35.44 -11.26 7.45
CA ASP A 183 -36.03 -12.56 7.15
C ASP A 183 -35.92 -13.45 8.39
#